data_AF-A0A939NTN4-F1
#
_entry.id   AF-A0A939NTN4-F1
#
_cell.length_a   1.000
_cell.length_b   1.000
_cell.length_c   1.000
_cell.angle_alpha   90.00
_cell.angle_beta   90.00
_cell.angle_gamma   90.00
#
_symmetry.space_group_name_H-M   'P 1'
#
loop_
_entity.id
_entity.type
_entity.pdbx_description
1 polymer ?
#
loop_
_entity_poly.entity_id
_entity_poly.type
_entity_poly.pdbx_seq_one_letter_code
_entity_poly.pdbx_strand_id
1 'polypeptide(L)'
;MAAQPEAPETSTIPAMCWILATPGDALDLLVALMPCVAGYAEIGLGLLQHPATRLDDNPYASWIRNYGDEGYLQGVSAALALLETVAAARERGANH
;
A
#
# COMPACT_ATOMS: atom_id res chain seq x y z
N MET A 1 -2.98 1.54 27.03
CA MET A 1 -3.19 1.12 25.63
C MET A 1 -4.19 -0.02 25.66
N ALA A 2 -5.44 0.20 25.23
CA ALA A 2 -6.44 -0.86 25.21
C ALA A 2 -6.15 -1.78 24.02
N ALA A 3 -6.02 -3.09 24.25
CA ALA A 3 -5.92 -4.06 23.17
C ALA A 3 -7.27 -4.12 22.47
N GLN A 4 -7.32 -3.67 21.21
CA GLN A 4 -8.49 -3.87 20.36
C GLN A 4 -8.42 -5.28 19.79
N PRO A 5 -9.47 -6.10 19.94
CA PRO A 5 -9.50 -7.41 19.30
C PRO A 5 -9.48 -7.24 17.78
N GLU A 6 -8.67 -8.06 17.11
CA GLU A 6 -8.57 -8.09 15.66
C GLU A 6 -9.93 -8.42 15.05
N ALA A 7 -10.40 -7.58 14.14
CA ALA A 7 -11.64 -7.84 13.42
C ALA A 7 -11.41 -8.93 12.36
N PRO A 8 -12.37 -9.83 12.11
CA PRO A 8 -12.22 -10.91 11.14
C PRO A 8 -11.97 -10.41 9.71
N GLU A 9 -12.41 -9.20 9.36
CA GLU A 9 -12.12 -8.54 8.07
C GLU A 9 -10.67 -8.04 7.97
N THR A 10 -10.03 -7.78 9.12
CA THR A 10 -8.66 -7.25 9.19
C THR A 10 -7.59 -8.33 9.37
N SER A 11 -7.97 -9.55 9.78
CA SER A 11 -7.01 -10.64 10.06
C SER A 11 -6.34 -11.22 8.83
N THR A 12 -6.96 -11.06 7.66
CA THR A 12 -6.48 -11.66 6.41
C THR A 12 -5.21 -10.96 5.89
N ILE A 13 -5.10 -9.64 6.02
CA ILE A 13 -3.94 -8.88 5.49
C ILE A 13 -2.65 -9.16 6.28
N PRO A 14 -2.61 -9.08 7.62
CA PRO A 14 -1.42 -9.43 8.40
C PRO A 14 -1.01 -10.89 8.21
N ALA A 15 -1.97 -11.82 8.14
CA ALA A 15 -1.70 -13.23 7.90
C ALA A 15 -1.10 -13.47 6.51
N MET A 16 -1.64 -12.85 5.46
CA MET A 16 -1.10 -12.94 4.09
C MET A 16 0.33 -12.36 4.01
N CYS A 17 0.57 -11.20 4.61
CA CYS A 17 1.90 -10.59 4.64
C CYS A 17 2.91 -11.49 5.37
N TRP A 18 2.50 -12.08 6.50
CA TRP A 18 3.32 -13.03 7.25
C TRP A 18 3.62 -14.30 6.45
N ILE A 19 2.60 -14.88 5.80
CA ILE A 19 2.72 -16.09 4.97
C ILE A 19 3.65 -15.85 3.78
N LEU A 20 3.65 -14.67 3.17
CA LEU A 20 4.55 -14.36 2.06
C LEU A 20 5.95 -13.96 2.51
N ALA A 21 6.10 -13.41 3.73
CA ALA A 21 7.41 -13.06 4.30
C ALA A 21 8.22 -14.27 4.81
N THR A 22 7.56 -15.33 5.27
CA THR A 22 8.23 -16.41 6.03
C THR A 22 8.90 -17.49 5.13
N PRO A 23 8.50 -17.68 3.86
CA PRO A 23 9.23 -18.47 2.88
C PRO A 23 9.66 -17.72 1.59
N GLY A 24 9.22 -16.48 1.36
CA GLY A 24 9.41 -15.74 0.09
C GLY A 24 10.66 -14.85 0.03
N ASP A 25 11.04 -14.46 -1.18
CA ASP A 25 12.10 -13.48 -1.40
C ASP A 25 11.59 -12.03 -1.19
N ALA A 26 12.49 -11.04 -1.30
CA ALA A 26 12.11 -9.63 -1.15
C ALA A 26 11.06 -9.17 -2.19
N LEU A 27 10.98 -9.83 -3.36
CA LEU A 27 9.99 -9.52 -4.38
C LEU A 27 8.60 -10.00 -3.93
N ASP A 28 8.50 -11.21 -3.42
CA ASP A 28 7.21 -11.79 -2.98
C ASP A 28 6.59 -10.93 -1.86
N LEU A 29 7.41 -10.43 -0.93
CA LEU A 29 6.97 -9.49 0.10
C LEU A 29 6.53 -8.14 -0.48
N LEU A 30 7.28 -7.57 -1.42
CA LEU A 30 6.91 -6.29 -2.05
C LEU A 30 5.58 -6.42 -2.81
N VAL A 31 5.42 -7.49 -3.62
CA VAL A 31 4.17 -7.79 -4.34
C VAL A 31 2.99 -7.91 -3.37
N ALA A 32 3.17 -8.56 -2.21
CA ALA A 32 2.14 -8.68 -1.18
C ALA A 32 1.65 -7.32 -0.66
N LEU A 33 2.57 -6.37 -0.50
CA LEU A 33 2.32 -5.07 0.11
C LEU A 33 1.81 -4.02 -0.88
N MET A 34 2.14 -4.15 -2.16
CA MET A 34 1.81 -3.15 -3.17
C MET A 34 0.32 -2.78 -3.26
N PRO A 35 -0.66 -3.71 -3.20
CA PRO A 35 -2.08 -3.36 -3.25
C PRO A 35 -2.49 -2.42 -2.11
N CYS A 36 -1.89 -2.57 -0.92
CA CYS A 36 -2.13 -1.67 0.20
C CYS A 36 -1.53 -0.29 -0.08
N VAL A 37 -0.23 -0.25 -0.41
CA VAL A 37 0.52 1.01 -0.59
C VAL A 37 -0.01 1.83 -1.78
N ALA A 38 -0.13 1.22 -2.95
CA ALA A 38 -0.59 1.91 -4.15
C ALA A 38 -2.11 2.13 -4.16
N GLY A 39 -2.89 1.17 -3.65
CA GLY A 39 -4.34 1.25 -3.64
C GLY A 39 -4.85 2.39 -2.75
N TYR A 40 -4.23 2.64 -1.59
CA TYR A 40 -4.61 3.78 -0.77
C TYR A 40 -4.28 5.13 -1.43
N ALA A 41 -3.17 5.23 -2.18
CA ALA A 41 -2.88 6.43 -2.97
C ALA A 41 -3.93 6.65 -4.08
N GLU A 42 -4.32 5.59 -4.80
CA GLU A 42 -5.34 5.67 -5.84
C GLU A 42 -6.69 6.14 -5.27
N ILE A 43 -7.11 5.58 -4.15
CA ILE A 43 -8.35 5.97 -3.46
C ILE A 43 -8.25 7.41 -2.95
N GLY A 44 -7.14 7.77 -2.30
CA GLY A 44 -6.92 9.12 -1.76
C GLY A 44 -6.95 10.19 -2.85
N LEU A 45 -6.21 9.98 -3.94
CA LEU A 45 -6.21 10.85 -5.12
C LEU A 45 -7.59 10.91 -5.79
N GLY A 46 -8.22 9.76 -5.99
CA GLY A 46 -9.55 9.68 -6.59
C GLY A 46 -10.56 10.49 -5.79
N LEU A 47 -10.57 10.34 -4.47
CA LEU A 47 -11.45 11.12 -3.59
C LEU A 47 -11.12 12.61 -3.61
N LEU A 48 -9.84 13.02 -3.58
CA LEU A 48 -9.47 14.44 -3.66
C LEU A 48 -9.91 15.09 -4.98
N GLN A 49 -9.86 14.36 -6.09
CA GLN A 49 -10.20 14.87 -7.42
C GLN A 49 -11.69 14.75 -7.73
N HIS A 50 -12.44 13.95 -6.97
CA HIS A 50 -13.84 13.69 -7.26
C HIS A 50 -14.72 14.91 -6.92
N PRO A 51 -15.55 15.42 -7.85
CA PRO A 51 -16.29 16.67 -7.67
C PRO A 51 -17.36 16.63 -6.58
N ALA A 52 -17.81 15.44 -6.19
CA ALA A 52 -18.76 15.26 -5.09
C ALA A 52 -18.09 15.20 -3.70
N THR A 53 -16.76 15.15 -3.63
CA THR A 53 -16.06 15.07 -2.35
C THR A 53 -16.08 16.42 -1.66
N ARG A 54 -16.73 16.48 -0.50
CA ARG A 54 -16.72 17.66 0.37
C ARG A 54 -15.69 17.42 1.48
N LEU A 55 -14.70 18.30 1.57
CA LEU A 55 -13.67 18.24 2.62
C LEU A 55 -14.03 19.11 3.83
N ASP A 56 -14.94 20.06 3.66
CA ASP A 56 -15.46 20.88 4.75
C ASP A 56 -16.45 20.05 5.60
N ASP A 57 -16.29 20.11 6.92
CA ASP A 57 -17.07 19.36 7.92
C ASP A 57 -17.06 17.83 7.72
N ASN A 58 -16.04 17.30 7.04
CA ASN A 58 -15.90 15.87 6.79
C ASN A 58 -14.93 15.23 7.80
N PRO A 59 -15.39 14.26 8.63
CA PRO A 59 -14.54 13.61 9.63
C PRO A 59 -13.37 12.81 9.01
N TYR A 60 -13.45 12.47 7.72
CA TYR A 60 -12.42 11.75 6.97
C TYR A 60 -11.49 12.66 6.17
N ALA A 61 -11.65 13.98 6.23
CA ALA A 61 -10.87 14.92 5.43
C ALA A 61 -9.36 14.80 5.67
N SER A 62 -8.93 14.55 6.91
CA SER A 62 -7.53 14.34 7.25
C SER A 62 -6.95 13.08 6.61
N TRP A 63 -7.72 11.99 6.59
CA TRP A 63 -7.35 10.73 5.95
C TRP A 63 -7.23 10.91 4.44
N ILE A 64 -8.23 11.52 3.79
CA ILE A 64 -8.25 11.75 2.34
C ILE A 64 -7.05 12.61 1.92
N ARG A 65 -6.77 13.70 2.66
CA ARG A 65 -5.60 14.54 2.38
C ARG A 65 -4.29 13.77 2.56
N ASN A 66 -4.16 12.97 3.61
CA ASN A 66 -2.93 12.22 3.88
C ASN A 66 -2.57 11.26 2.75
N TYR A 67 -3.53 10.51 2.22
CA TYR A 67 -3.28 9.53 1.17
C TYR A 67 -3.18 10.12 -0.24
N GLY A 68 -3.66 11.35 -0.44
CA GLY A 68 -3.44 12.11 -1.67
C GLY A 68 -2.36 13.18 -1.57
N ASP A 69 -1.64 13.25 -0.45
CA ASP A 69 -0.55 14.20 -0.23
C ASP A 69 0.69 13.82 -1.05
N GLU A 70 1.43 14.83 -1.48
CA GLU A 70 2.63 14.65 -2.30
C GLU A 70 3.67 13.75 -1.62
N GLY A 71 3.84 13.87 -0.30
CA GLY A 71 4.80 13.05 0.44
C GLY A 71 4.44 11.57 0.44
N TYR A 72 3.14 11.24 0.55
CA TYR A 72 2.68 9.85 0.45
C TYR A 72 2.90 9.31 -0.97
N LEU A 73 2.55 10.09 -1.99
CA LEU A 73 2.69 9.71 -3.40
C LEU A 73 4.15 9.50 -3.81
N GLN A 74 5.08 10.31 -3.28
CA GLN A 74 6.52 10.10 -3.46
C GLN A 74 6.96 8.75 -2.86
N GLY A 75 6.45 8.40 -1.67
CA GLY A 75 6.69 7.09 -1.05
C GLY A 75 6.15 5.92 -1.90
N VAL A 76 4.94 6.05 -2.44
CA VAL A 76 4.36 5.05 -3.36
C VAL A 76 5.20 4.89 -4.63
N SER A 77 5.65 6.02 -5.23
CA SER A 77 6.52 5.99 -6.41
C SER A 77 7.85 5.29 -6.13
N ALA A 78 8.46 5.56 -4.97
CA ALA A 78 9.69 4.89 -4.55
C ALA A 78 9.48 3.38 -4.34
N ALA A 79 8.36 2.97 -3.74
CA ALA A 79 8.02 1.57 -3.53
C ALA A 79 7.82 0.82 -4.87
N LEU A 80 7.13 1.44 -5.83
CA LEU A 80 6.98 0.90 -7.18
C LEU A 80 8.33 0.76 -7.89
N ALA A 81 9.18 1.78 -7.83
CA ALA A 81 10.51 1.73 -8.43
C ALA A 81 11.40 0.62 -7.82
N LEU A 82 11.29 0.40 -6.51
CA LEU A 82 11.97 -0.69 -5.83
C LEU A 82 11.45 -2.06 -6.30
N LEU A 83 10.13 -2.23 -6.41
CA LEU A 83 9.52 -3.46 -6.93
C LEU A 83 10.09 -3.79 -8.33
N GLU A 84 10.06 -2.83 -9.25
CA GLU A 84 10.57 -3.01 -10.61
C GLU A 84 12.06 -3.38 -10.64
N THR A 85 12.85 -2.72 -9.79
CA THR A 85 14.29 -2.99 -9.67
C THR A 85 14.57 -4.42 -9.21
N VAL A 86 13.84 -4.88 -8.18
CA VAL A 86 13.99 -6.22 -7.62
C VAL A 86 13.46 -7.28 -8.58
N ALA A 87 12.32 -7.03 -9.24
CA ALA A 87 11.76 -7.91 -10.26
C ALA A 87 12.75 -8.13 -11.41
N ALA A 88 13.29 -7.05 -11.96
CA ALA A 88 14.26 -7.12 -13.05
C ALA A 88 15.56 -7.85 -12.64
N ALA A 89 15.98 -7.74 -11.36
CA ALA A 89 17.14 -8.47 -10.84
C ALA A 89 16.87 -9.99 -10.78
N ARG A 90 15.68 -10.41 -10.35
CA ARG A 90 15.27 -11.82 -10.32
C ARG A 90 15.22 -12.41 -11.72
N GLU A 91 14.66 -11.70 -12.70
CA GLU A 91 14.61 -12.14 -14.10
C GLU A 91 16.01 -12.38 -14.67
N ARG A 92 16.97 -11.48 -14.39
CA ARG A 92 18.36 -11.65 -14.84
C ARG A 92 19.07 -12.83 -14.19
N GLY A 93 18.81 -13.09 -12.90
CA GLY A 93 19.37 -14.22 -12.17
C GLY A 93 18.76 -15.57 -12.54
N ALA A 94 17.52 -15.59 -13.03
CA ALA A 94 16.84 -16.81 -13.50
C ALA A 94 17.20 -17.22 -14.93
N ASN A 95 17.88 -16.33 -15.69
CA ASN A 95 18.23 -16.53 -17.11
C ASN A 95 19.73 -16.84 -17.31
N HIS A 96 20.38 -17.40 -16.29
CA HIS A 96 21.76 -17.90 -16.24
C HIS A 96 21.78 -19.28 -15.58
#